data_AF-A0A953QQ72-F1
#
_entry.id   AF-A0A953QQ72-F1
#
_cell.length_a   1.000
_cell.length_b   1.000
_cell.length_c   1.000
_cell.angle_alpha   90.00
_cell.angle_beta   90.00
_cell.angle_gamma   90.00
#
_symmetry.space_group_name_H-M   'P 1'
#
loop_
_entity.id
_entity.type
_entity.pdbx_description
1 polymer ?
#
loop_
_entity_poly.entity_id
_entity_poly.type
_entity_poly.pdbx_seq_one_letter_code
_entity_poly.pdbx_strand_id
1 'polypeptide(L)' 'MASKPAFAPGAQIEHSKYGLGSVISCTEEHIVIKFDDHGEKKFVLAIALSALKKSDRQPPVEKRRAARKKAVPVSAH' A
#
# COMPACT_ATOMS: atom_id res chain seq x y z
N MET A 1 -0.22 -4.04 20.87
CA MET A 1 -1.13 -3.38 19.92
C MET A 1 -0.54 -3.56 18.53
N ALA A 2 -1.29 -4.06 17.56
CA ALA A 2 -0.78 -4.17 16.20
C ALA A 2 -0.78 -2.77 15.58
N SER A 3 0.34 -2.06 15.70
CA SER A 3 0.58 -0.78 15.04
C SER A 3 0.38 -0.98 13.54
N LYS A 4 -0.78 -0.58 13.02
CA LYS A 4 -1.04 -0.65 11.59
C LYS A 4 -0.05 0.30 10.91
N PRO A 5 0.84 -0.18 10.04
CA PRO A 5 1.76 0.71 9.34
C PRO A 5 0.95 1.73 8.55
N ALA A 6 1.38 2.99 8.56
CA ALA A 6 0.61 4.08 7.96
C ALA A 6 0.42 3.91 6.43
N PHE A 7 1.33 3.16 5.82
CA PHE A 7 1.28 2.71 4.43
C PHE A 7 1.52 1.21 4.34
N ALA A 8 0.80 0.54 3.44
CA ALA A 8 1.05 -0.87 3.14
C ALA A 8 2.31 -1.01 2.27
N PRO A 9 3.14 -2.05 2.47
CA PRO A 9 4.18 -2.40 1.50
C PRO A 9 3.53 -2.70 0.15
N GLY A 10 4.13 -2.22 -0.93
CA GLY A 10 3.59 -2.24 -2.29
C GLY A 10 2.60 -1.12 -2.61
N ALA A 11 2.20 -0.29 -1.64
CA ALA A 11 1.31 0.83 -1.91
C ALA A 11 1.99 1.86 -2.83
N GLN A 12 1.23 2.39 -3.78
CA GLN A 12 1.69 3.50 -4.61
C GLN A 12 1.50 4.82 -3.85
N ILE A 13 2.58 5.60 -3.75
CA ILE A 13 2.58 6.92 -3.15
C ILE A 13 3.11 7.94 -4.15
N GLU A 14 2.73 9.19 -3.96
CA GLU A 14 3.30 10.32 -4.70
C GLU A 14 4.01 11.25 -3.71
N HIS A 15 5.22 11.68 -4.06
CA HIS A 15 5.99 12.65 -3.32
C HIS A 15 6.20 13.89 -4.18
N SER A 16 5.91 15.08 -3.64
CA SER A 16 5.96 16.35 -4.40
C SER A 16 7.30 16.60 -5.10
N LYS A 17 8.42 16.18 -4.47
CA LYS A 17 9.77 16.35 -5.02
C LYS A 17 10.27 15.21 -5.93
N TYR A 18 9.79 13.99 -5.71
CA TYR A 18 10.36 12.79 -6.34
C TYR A 18 9.38 12.05 -7.26
N GLY A 19 8.13 12.53 -7.33
CA GLY A 19 7.07 11.93 -8.13
C GLY A 19 6.53 10.64 -7.50
N LEU A 20 6.12 9.73 -8.38
CA LEU A 20 5.50 8.47 -8.00
C LEU A 20 6.53 7.45 -7.51
N GLY A 21 6.19 6.75 -6.44
CA GLY A 21 7.01 5.68 -5.88
C GLY A 21 6.17 4.58 -5.24
N SER A 22 6.80 3.44 -5.00
CA SER A 22 6.21 2.28 -4.36
C SER A 22 6.84 2.07 -2.99
N VAL A 23 6.01 1.87 -1.98
CA VAL A 23 6.48 1.56 -0.62
C VAL A 23 7.13 0.19 -0.65
N ILE A 24 8.42 0.12 -0.35
CA ILE A 24 9.14 -1.16 -0.20
C ILE A 24 8.93 -1.69 1.21
N SER A 25 9.07 -0.82 2.21
CA SER A 25 8.92 -1.18 3.62
C SER A 25 8.43 0.01 4.42
N CYS A 26 7.56 -0.23 5.40
CA CYS A 26 7.05 0.80 6.31
C CYS A 26 7.16 0.29 7.75
N THR A 27 7.99 0.95 8.54
CA THR A 27 8.08 0.76 10.00
C THR A 27 7.46 1.96 10.71
N GLU A 28 7.38 1.93 12.04
CA GLU A 28 6.78 3.02 12.84
C GLU A 28 7.61 4.32 12.81
N GLU A 29 8.91 4.21 12.55
CA GLU A 29 9.82 5.36 12.55
C GLU A 29 10.26 5.75 11.13
N HIS A 30 10.33 4.79 10.22
CA HIS A 30 10.90 4.97 8.90
C HIS A 30 10.09 4.30 7.79
N ILE A 31 10.08 4.92 6.62
CA ILE A 31 9.49 4.35 5.40
C ILE A 31 10.53 4.33 4.29
N VAL A 32 10.61 3.21 3.58
CA VAL A 32 11.46 3.03 2.41
C VAL A 32 10.56 2.98 1.18
N ILE A 33 10.84 3.86 0.23
CA ILE A 33 10.05 4.06 -0.98
C ILE A 33 11.00 3.99 -2.16
N LYS A 34 10.66 3.17 -3.15
CA LYS A 34 11.34 3.14 -4.43
C LYS A 34 10.61 4.07 -5.40
N PHE A 35 11.20 5.21 -5.70
CA PHE A 35 10.75 6.10 -6.77
C PHE A 35 11.23 5.58 -8.12
N ASP A 36 10.41 5.77 -9.14
CA ASP A 36 10.73 5.32 -10.50
C ASP A 36 11.94 6.08 -11.07
N ASP A 37 11.96 7.41 -10.88
CA ASP A 37 13.00 8.30 -11.41
C ASP A 37 14.24 8.40 -10.49
N HIS A 38 14.04 8.32 -9.18
CA HIS A 38 15.10 8.58 -8.19
C HIS A 38 15.60 7.33 -7.44
N GLY A 39 15.01 6.16 -7.69
CA GLY A 39 15.36 4.92 -6.99
C GLY A 39 14.89 4.88 -5.53
N GLU A 40 15.56 4.04 -4.73
CA GLU A 40 15.24 3.83 -3.32
C GLU A 40 15.59 5.04 -2.46
N LYS A 41 14.63 5.47 -1.63
CA LYS A 41 14.83 6.48 -0.60
C LYS A 41 14.15 6.11 0.70
N LYS A 42 14.87 6.36 1.79
CA LYS A 42 14.39 6.18 3.16
C LYS A 42 14.03 7.54 3.76
N PHE A 43 12.85 7.62 4.36
CA PHE A 43 12.35 8.81 5.04
C PHE A 43 11.92 8.46 6.45
N VAL A 44 11.92 9.48 7.32
CA VAL A 44 11.31 9.37 8.65
C VAL A 44 9.79 9.45 8.48
N LEU A 45 9.06 8.47 8.99
CA LEU A 45 7.61 8.34 8.78
C LEU A 45 6.86 9.60 9.20
N ALA A 46 7.21 10.18 10.36
CA ALA A 46 6.56 11.39 10.89
C ALA A 46 6.63 12.59 9.93
N ILE A 47 7.74 12.73 9.20
CA ILE A 47 7.94 13.81 8.21
C ILE A 47 7.31 13.40 6.88
N ALA A 48 7.50 12.14 6.49
CA ALA A 48 7.02 11.59 5.24
C ALA A 48 5.49 11.62 5.16
N LEU A 49 4.77 11.41 6.27
CA LEU A 49 3.30 11.48 6.29
C LEU A 49 2.75 12.82 5.80
N SER A 50 3.45 13.92 6.04
CA SER A 50 3.06 15.26 5.56
C SER A 50 3.45 15.51 4.11
N ALA A 51 4.51 14.85 3.62
CA ALA A 51 5.05 15.04 2.27
C ALA A 51 4.57 13.99 1.24
N LEU A 52 4.04 12.86 1.72
CA LEU A 52 3.55 11.74 0.92
C LEU A 52 2.05 11.83 0.74
N LYS A 53 1.62 11.79 -0.52
CA LYS A 53 0.22 11.70 -0.90
C LYS A 53 -0.10 10.24 -1.23
N LYS A 54 -1.12 9.67 -0.59
CA LYS A 54 -1.66 8.36 -0.96
C LYS A 54 -2.25 8.50 -2.36
N SER A 55 -1.62 7.89 -3.35
CA SER A 55 -2.22 7.80 -4.68
C SER A 55 -3.39 6.84 -4.60
N ASP A 56 -4.58 7.28 -5.04
CA ASP A 56 -5.79 6.46 -5.17
C ASP A 56 -5.71 5.48 -6.35
N ARG A 57 -4.51 5.15 -6.82
CA ARG A 57 -4.31 3.85 -7.47
C ARG A 57 -4.51 2.82 -6.36
N GLN A 58 -5.77 2.50 -6.12
CA GLN A 58 -6.19 1.35 -5.35
C GLN A 58 -5.25 0.22 -5.76
N PRO A 59 -4.56 -0.48 -4.83
CA PRO A 59 -4.06 -1.79 -5.18
C PRO A 59 -5.26 -2.49 -5.81
N PRO A 60 -5.19 -2.95 -7.08
CA PRO A 60 -6.33 -3.57 -7.74
C PRO A 60 -6.84 -4.56 -6.73
N VAL A 61 -8.08 -4.34 -6.24
CA VAL A 61 -8.68 -5.05 -5.13
C VAL A 61 -8.31 -6.51 -5.29
N GLU A 62 -7.27 -6.96 -4.60
CA GLU A 62 -6.91 -8.36 -4.64
C GLU A 62 -7.89 -9.00 -3.68
N LYS A 63 -9.07 -9.27 -4.24
CA LYS A 63 -9.97 -10.33 -3.85
C LYS A 63 -10.42 -10.28 -2.39
N ARG A 64 -10.80 -9.12 -1.86
CA ARG A 64 -11.71 -9.08 -0.69
C ARG A 64 -13.19 -9.27 -1.08
N ARG A 65 -13.48 -10.13 -2.07
CA ARG A 65 -14.81 -10.65 -2.39
C ARG A 65 -14.76 -12.04 -3.05
N ALA A 66 -14.22 -13.03 -2.36
CA ALA A 66 -14.54 -14.44 -2.65
C ALA A 66 -14.71 -15.25 -1.36
N ALA A 67 -15.54 -14.75 -0.45
CA ALA A 67 -16.21 -15.60 0.53
C ALA A 67 -17.62 -15.03 0.76
N ARG A 68 -18.36 -14.82 -0.34
CA ARG A 68 -19.81 -14.73 -0.25
C ARG A 68 -20.27 -16.14 0.12
N LYS A 69 -20.54 -16.30 1.42
CA LYS A 69 -21.43 -17.25 2.09
C LYS A 69 -21.88 -18.45 1.25
N LYS A 70 -21.64 -19.65 1.80
CA LYS A 70 -22.35 -20.91 1.53
C LYS A 70 -23.79 -20.67 1.07
N ALA A 71 -24.16 -21.22 -0.09
CA ALA A 71 -25.53 -21.57 -0.42
C ALA A 71 -25.54 -22.79 -1.36
N VAL A 72 -25.82 -23.94 -0.75
CA VAL A 72 -26.50 -25.17 -1.21
C VAL A 72 -26.09 -25.87 -2.52
N PRO A 73 -26.03 -27.23 -2.52
CA PRO A 73 -25.69 -28.03 -3.70
C PRO A 73 -26.90 -28.13 -4.64
N VAL A 74 -26.67 -28.07 -5.95
CA VAL A 74 -27.65 -28.56 -6.93
C VAL A 74 -27.01 -29.68 -7.73
N SER A 75 -27.71 -30.81 -7.69
CA SER A 75 -27.45 -32.10 -8.30
C SER A 75 -27.53 -32.08 -9.84
N ALA A 76 -26.98 -33.16 -10.41
CA ALA A 76 -27.37 -33.84 -11.66
C ALA A 76 -26.92 -33.24 -13.02
N HIS A 77 -26.12 -34.02 -13.77
CA HIS A 77 -26.61 -34.84 -14.89
C HIS A 77 -25.67 -36.02 -15.13
#